data_AF-A0A417WYB1-F1
#
_entry.id   AF-A0A417WYB1-F1
#
_cell.length_a   1.000
_cell.length_b   1.000
_cell.length_c   1.000
_cell.angle_alpha   90.00
_cell.angle_beta   90.00
_cell.angle_gamma   90.00
#
_symmetry.space_group_name_H-M   'P 1'
#
loop_
_entity.id
_entity.type
_entity.pdbx_description
1 polymer ?
#
loop_
_entity_poly.entity_id
_entity_poly.type
_entity_poly.pdbx_seq_one_letter_code
_entity_poly.pdbx_strand_id
1 'polypeptide(L)' 'MMCGMCESHMNDVVRKSCSPKKVNSSAKSGETVVISEAPLDIPYLKQQIKDIGYELVSYTSEPYEKKGFFHFGR' A
#
# COMPACT_ATOMS: atom_id res chain seq x y z
N MET A 1 -4.27 -10.84 -4.28
CA MET A 1 -2.91 -11.18 -4.76
C MET A 1 -2.65 -12.66 -4.52
N MET A 2 -1.95 -13.37 -5.42
CA MET A 2 -1.85 -14.84 -5.38
C MET A 2 -0.47 -15.39 -4.98
N CYS A 3 0.61 -14.60 -5.10
CA CYS A 3 1.95 -15.04 -4.72
C CYS A 3 2.85 -13.85 -4.32
N GLY A 4 4.06 -14.12 -3.82
CA GLY A 4 5.03 -13.09 -3.45
C GLY A 4 5.58 -12.26 -4.62
N MET A 5 5.45 -12.75 -5.86
CA MET A 5 5.70 -11.92 -7.04
C MET A 5 4.57 -10.90 -7.27
N CYS A 6 3.32 -11.24 -6.95
CA CYS A 6 2.19 -10.30 -7.02
C CYS A 6 2.35 -9.15 -6.01
N GLU A 7 2.87 -9.45 -4.81
CA GLU A 7 3.20 -8.45 -3.79
C GLU A 7 4.21 -7.43 -4.32
N SER A 8 5.32 -7.92 -4.87
CA SER A 8 6.37 -7.07 -5.41
C SER A 8 5.86 -6.20 -6.56
N HIS A 9 5.08 -6.79 -7.46
CA HIS A 9 4.50 -6.07 -8.59
C HIS A 9 3.53 -4.96 -8.14
N MET A 10 2.67 -5.26 -7.17
CA MET A 10 1.77 -4.27 -6.57
C MET A 10 2.54 -3.12 -5.91
N ASN A 11 3.58 -3.43 -5.15
CA ASN A 11 4.43 -2.41 -4.52
C ASN A 11 5.09 -1.50 -5.55
N ASP A 12 5.57 -2.05 -6.66
CA ASP A 12 6.23 -1.27 -7.70
C ASP A 12 5.26 -0.35 -8.45
N VAL A 13 4.03 -0.79 -8.69
CA VAL A 13 2.96 0.06 -9.24
C VAL A 13 2.66 1.23 -8.31
N VAL A 14 2.50 0.96 -7.00
CA VAL A 14 2.27 2.02 -6.00
C VAL A 14 3.47 2.97 -5.93
N ARG A 15 4.71 2.44 -5.94
CA ARG A 15 5.93 3.27 -5.93
C ARG A 15 6.02 4.21 -7.12
N LYS A 16 5.71 3.71 -8.32
CA LYS A 16 5.68 4.54 -9.55
C LYS A 16 4.57 5.59 -9.52
N SER A 17 3.45 5.28 -8.87
CA SER A 17 2.27 6.14 -8.85
C SER A 17 2.41 7.32 -7.90
N CYS A 18 2.94 7.09 -6.69
CA CYS A 18 2.85 8.08 -5.62
C CYS A 18 4.10 8.21 -4.74
N SER A 19 5.24 7.61 -5.12
CA SER A 19 6.53 7.68 -4.39
C SER A 19 6.35 7.62 -2.86
N PRO A 20 5.72 6.56 -2.32
CA PRO A 20 5.38 6.48 -0.91
C PRO A 20 6.65 6.36 -0.07
N LYS A 21 6.60 6.85 1.17
CA LYS A 21 7.66 6.62 2.17
C LYS A 21 7.81 5.14 2.50
N LYS A 22 6.69 4.42 2.57
CA LYS A 22 6.67 2.99 2.85
C LYS A 22 5.48 2.35 2.15
N VAL A 23 5.73 1.20 1.54
CA VAL A 23 4.69 0.36 0.95
C VAL A 23 4.90 -1.06 1.46
N ASN A 24 3.81 -1.69 1.90
CA ASN A 24 3.82 -3.06 2.38
C ASN A 24 2.59 -3.79 1.82
N SER A 25 2.82 -4.74 0.93
CA SER A 25 1.81 -5.62 0.36
C SER A 25 1.88 -7.00 1.01
N SER A 26 0.72 -7.60 1.25
CA SER A 26 0.60 -8.95 1.77
C SER A 26 -0.34 -9.75 0.86
N ALA A 27 0.19 -10.76 0.17
CA ALA A 27 -0.60 -11.73 -0.60
C ALA A 27 -1.35 -12.69 0.32
N LYS A 28 -0.85 -12.90 1.55
CA LYS A 28 -1.52 -13.74 2.54
C LYS A 28 -2.80 -13.09 3.07
N SER A 29 -2.80 -11.78 3.31
CA SER A 29 -4.01 -11.03 3.72
C SER A 29 -4.75 -10.39 2.54
N GLY A 30 -4.11 -10.25 1.37
CA GLY A 30 -4.68 -9.60 0.20
C GLY A 30 -4.69 -8.07 0.28
N GLU A 31 -3.92 -7.47 1.18
CA GLU A 31 -3.96 -6.04 1.49
C GLU A 31 -2.67 -5.33 1.13
N THR A 32 -2.75 -4.03 0.83
CA THR A 32 -1.59 -3.17 0.59
C THR A 32 -1.70 -1.93 1.45
N VAL A 33 -0.72 -1.74 2.33
CA VAL A 33 -0.60 -0.58 3.21
C VAL A 33 0.43 0.37 2.64
N VAL A 34 0.00 1.61 2.38
CA VAL A 34 0.81 2.67 1.79
C VAL A 34 0.90 3.82 2.78
N ILE A 35 2.12 4.29 3.03
CA ILE A 35 2.39 5.48 3.85
C ILE A 35 3.06 6.50 2.94
N SER A 36 2.40 7.63 2.71
CA SER A 36 2.90 8.75 1.92
C SER A 36 2.71 10.06 2.69
N GLU A 37 3.54 11.06 2.38
CA GLU A 37 3.35 12.42 2.89
C GLU A 37 2.38 13.22 2.03
N ALA A 38 2.30 12.87 0.74
CA ALA A 38 1.36 13.46 -0.21
C ALA A 38 0.03 12.70 -0.23
N PRO A 39 -1.08 13.39 -0.53
CA PRO A 39 -2.38 12.74 -0.74
C PRO A 39 -2.28 11.74 -1.90
N LEU A 40 -2.80 10.54 -1.67
CA LEU A 40 -2.85 9.48 -2.65
C LEU A 40 -4.03 9.69 -3.59
N ASP A 41 -3.78 9.63 -4.89
CA ASP A 41 -4.85 9.62 -5.90
C ASP A 41 -5.48 8.22 -5.96
N ILE A 42 -6.54 8.03 -5.17
CA ILE A 42 -7.29 6.77 -5.10
C ILE A 42 -7.88 6.35 -6.45
N PRO A 43 -8.55 7.22 -7.25
CA PRO A 43 -9.05 6.81 -8.55
C PRO A 43 -7.93 6.38 -9.51
N TYR A 44 -6.78 7.07 -9.50
CA TYR A 44 -5.63 6.66 -10.29
C TYR A 44 -5.08 5.30 -9.84
N LEU A 45 -4.88 5.09 -8.53
CA LEU A 45 -4.45 3.80 -7.99
C LEU A 45 -5.44 2.69 -8.33
N LYS A 46 -6.75 2.94 -8.24
CA LYS A 46 -7.79 1.97 -8.62
C LYS A 46 -7.65 1.54 -10.08
N GLN A 47 -7.36 2.47 -10.98
CA GLN A 47 -7.12 2.15 -12.39
C GLN A 47 -5.86 1.30 -12.57
N GLN A 48 -4.75 1.69 -11.95
CA GLN A 48 -3.48 0.97 -12.03
C GLN A 48 -3.58 -0.46 -11.48
N ILE A 49 -4.33 -0.64 -10.39
CA ILE A 49 -4.61 -1.94 -9.77
C ILE A 49 -5.47 -2.81 -10.71
N LYS A 50 -6.43 -2.20 -11.40
CA LYS A 50 -7.26 -2.87 -12.41
C LYS A 50 -6.45 -3.30 -13.64
N ASP A 51 -5.50 -2.47 -14.08
CA ASP A 51 -4.63 -2.76 -15.22
C ASP A 51 -3.72 -3.97 -14.96
N ILE A 52 -3.31 -4.21 -13.71
CA ILE A 52 -2.56 -5.42 -13.32
C ILE A 52 -3.47 -6.64 -13.02
N GLY A 53 -4.79 -6.50 -13.19
CA GLY A 53 -5.76 -7.58 -13.02
C GLY A 53 -6.24 -7.80 -11.57
N TYR A 54 -6.16 -6.78 -10.71
CA TYR A 54 -6.72 -6.82 -9.36
C TYR A 54 -7.87 -5.83 -9.19
N GLU A 55 -8.75 -6.11 -8.24
CA GLU A 55 -9.86 -5.21 -7.90
C GLU A 55 -9.62 -4.60 -6.52
N LEU A 56 -9.70 -3.28 -6.45
CA LEU A 56 -9.69 -2.56 -5.17
C LEU A 56 -11.11 -2.59 -4.59
N VAL A 57 -11.32 -3.47 -3.61
CA VAL A 57 -12.61 -3.69 -2.95
C VAL A 57 -12.88 -2.61 -1.89
N SER A 58 -11.86 -2.27 -1.11
CA SER A 58 -11.95 -1.27 -0.05
C SER A 58 -10.64 -0.49 0.05
N TYR A 59 -10.74 0.76 0.46
CA TYR A 59 -9.60 1.56 0.87
C TYR A 59 -9.98 2.35 2.12
N THR A 60 -9.02 2.49 3.02
CA THR A 60 -9.15 3.33 4.21
C THR A 60 -7.95 4.27 4.19
N SER A 61 -8.21 5.57 4.30
CA SER A 61 -7.18 6.59 4.37
C SER A 61 -7.26 7.25 5.74
N GLU A 62 -6.33 6.92 6.61
CA GLU A 62 -6.18 7.55 7.92
C GLU A 62 -4.87 8.34 7.96
N PRO A 63 -4.84 9.50 8.65
CA PRO A 63 -3.59 10.22 8.86
C PRO A 63 -2.61 9.29 9.57
N TYR A 64 -1.42 9.16 9.01
CA TYR A 64 -0.40 8.28 9.58
C TYR A 64 0.11 8.83 10.91
N GLU A 65 -0.46 8.36 12.01
CA GLU A 65 0.11 8.56 13.33
C GLU A 65 1.28 7.60 13.49
N LYS A 66 2.50 8.13 13.54
CA LYS A 66 3.66 7.38 14.01
C LYS A 66 3.29 6.84 15.39
N LYS A 67 2.93 5.54 15.49
CA LYS A 67 2.95 4.84 16.77
C LYS A 67 4.38 4.92 17.27
N GLY A 68 4.60 5.83 18.20
CA GLY A 68 5.87 6.00 18.87
C GLY A 68 6.37 4.62 19.27
N PHE A 69 7.61 4.33 18.90
CA PHE A 69 8.35 3.21 19.43
C PHE A 69 8.10 3.19 20.94
N PHE A 70 7.38 2.16 21.40
CA PHE A 70 7.43 1.81 22.81
C PHE A 70 8.91 1.55 23.09
N HIS A 71 9.56 2.52 23.72
CA HIS A 71 10.76 2.28 24.50
C HIS A 71 10.36 1.25 25.56
N PHE A 72 10.47 -0.03 25.21
CA PHE A 72 10.47 -1.10 26.20
C PHE A 72 11.83 -1.00 26.89
N GLY A 73 11.93 -0.06 27.81
CA GLY A 73 13.01 -0.02 28.76
C GLY A 73 12.87 -1.21 29.68
N ARG A 74 13.66 -2.26 29.45
CA ARG A 74 14.43 -2.95 30.49
C ARG A 74 15.41 -3.93 29.88
#